data_AF-A0A4S2RE25-F1
#
_entry.id   AF-A0A4S2RE25-F1
#
_cell.length_a   1.000
_cell.length_b   1.000
_cell.length_c   1.000
_cell.angle_alpha   90.00
_cell.angle_beta   90.00
_cell.angle_gamma   90.00
#
_symmetry.space_group_name_H-M   'P 1'
#
loop_
_entity.id
_entity.type
_entity.pdbx_description
1 polymer ?
#
loop_
_entity_poly.entity_id
_entity_poly.type
_entity_poly.pdbx_seq_one_letter_code
_entity_poly.pdbx_strand_id
1 'polypeptide(L)'
;MQGTPETLDGLLTAHGRALLAHPTGALAEALLTTDAVCTGWAPVGLYMASGDEQARTENTANCRSALAARGVSAPVTDVGAVDYHGSRHLGSNVAATSRIVRWFGELSRR
;
A
#
# COMPACT_ATOMS: atom_id res chain seq x y z
N MET A 1 27.00 -3.23 -6.41
CA MET A 1 26.25 -1.97 -6.57
C MET A 1 26.46 -1.15 -5.30
N GLN A 2 26.77 0.13 -5.42
CA GLN A 2 26.65 1.04 -4.27
C GLN A 2 25.15 1.24 -3.99
N GLY A 3 24.75 1.16 -2.72
CA GLY A 3 23.38 1.42 -2.29
C GLY A 3 23.06 2.91 -2.25
N THR A 4 21.83 3.25 -1.88
CA THR A 4 21.47 4.63 -1.53
C THR A 4 22.11 5.06 -0.20
N PRO A 5 22.22 6.37 0.08
CA PRO A 5 22.59 6.86 1.41
C PRO A 5 21.69 6.33 2.52
N GLU A 6 22.21 6.22 3.74
CA GLU A 6 21.48 5.69 4.92
C GLU A 6 20.40 6.65 5.44
N THR A 7 20.41 7.91 5.04
CA THR A 7 19.47 8.92 5.51
C THR A 7 18.82 9.66 4.34
N LEU A 8 17.58 10.11 4.57
CA LEU A 8 16.88 10.94 3.59
C LEU A 8 17.60 12.26 3.32
N ASP A 9 18.28 12.84 4.31
CA ASP A 9 19.06 14.07 4.15
C ASP A 9 20.33 13.86 3.31
N GLY A 10 20.85 12.63 3.25
CA GLY A 10 21.94 12.26 2.34
C GLY A 10 21.45 11.99 0.91
N LEU A 11 20.16 11.65 0.75
CA LEU A 11 19.55 11.34 -0.55
C LEU A 11 18.90 12.57 -1.21
N LEU A 12 18.32 13.47 -0.43
CA LEU A 12 17.50 14.58 -0.90
C LEU A 12 18.18 15.92 -0.66
N THR A 13 17.95 16.88 -1.56
CA THR A 13 18.25 18.28 -1.26
C THR A 13 17.27 18.80 -0.18
N ALA A 14 17.65 19.87 0.53
CA ALA A 14 16.75 20.51 1.49
C ALA A 14 15.40 20.91 0.87
N HIS A 15 15.42 21.40 -0.38
CA HIS A 15 14.20 21.71 -1.13
C HIS A 15 13.37 20.45 -1.41
N GLY A 16 14.00 19.35 -1.85
CA GLY A 16 13.31 18.07 -2.08
C GLY A 16 12.66 17.51 -0.82
N ARG A 17 13.35 17.60 0.33
CA ARG A 17 12.80 17.20 1.62
C ARG A 17 11.59 18.05 2.03
N ALA A 18 11.67 19.36 1.84
CA ALA A 18 10.55 20.26 2.13
C ALA A 18 9.33 19.96 1.24
N LEU A 19 9.55 19.71 -0.06
CA LEU A 19 8.49 19.35 -0.99
C LEU A 19 7.84 18.00 -0.66
N LEU A 20 8.58 16.99 -0.21
CA LEU A 20 7.98 15.71 0.18
C LEU A 20 7.19 15.80 1.49
N ALA A 21 7.67 16.59 2.46
CA ALA A 21 6.95 16.80 3.71
C ALA A 21 5.67 17.64 3.52
N HIS A 22 5.71 18.59 2.59
CA HIS A 22 4.61 19.52 2.29
C HIS A 22 4.44 19.68 0.77
N PRO A 23 3.87 18.68 0.08
CA PRO A 23 3.70 18.74 -1.36
C PRO A 23 2.76 19.87 -1.75
N THR A 24 3.13 20.62 -2.78
CA THR A 24 2.36 21.74 -3.32
C THR A 24 2.43 21.74 -4.85
N GLY A 25 1.52 22.48 -5.50
CA GLY A 25 1.46 22.59 -6.95
C GLY A 25 1.38 21.23 -7.66
N ALA A 26 2.14 21.08 -8.75
CA ALA A 26 2.12 19.89 -9.59
C ALA A 26 2.49 18.59 -8.84
N LEU A 27 3.34 18.65 -7.80
CA LEU A 27 3.67 17.45 -7.02
C LEU A 27 2.46 16.99 -6.19
N ALA A 28 1.73 17.92 -5.57
CA ALA A 28 0.52 17.58 -4.82
C ALA A 28 -0.56 16.99 -5.75
N GLU A 29 -0.75 17.59 -6.93
CA GLU A 29 -1.69 17.08 -7.94
C GLU A 29 -1.33 15.67 -8.41
N ALA A 30 -0.04 15.40 -8.64
CA ALA A 30 0.44 14.08 -9.01
C ALA A 30 0.20 13.05 -7.89
N LEU A 31 0.51 13.40 -6.63
CA LEU A 31 0.28 12.52 -5.48
C LEU A 31 -1.21 12.19 -5.31
N LEU A 32 -2.08 13.20 -5.41
CA LEU A 32 -3.54 13.01 -5.36
C LEU A 32 -4.04 12.10 -6.48
N THR A 33 -3.48 12.22 -7.69
CA THR A 33 -3.81 11.34 -8.82
C THR A 33 -3.45 9.89 -8.50
N THR A 34 -2.27 9.67 -7.91
CA THR A 34 -1.83 8.31 -7.52
C THR A 34 -2.54 7.75 -6.29
N ASP A 35 -3.10 8.60 -5.42
CA ASP A 35 -3.86 8.20 -4.24
C ASP A 35 -5.28 7.68 -4.58
N ALA A 36 -5.76 7.93 -5.81
CA ALA A 36 -7.08 7.50 -6.27
C ALA A 36 -7.22 5.98 -6.46
N VAL A 37 -6.21 5.17 -6.11
CA VAL A 37 -6.18 3.72 -6.32
C VAL A 37 -7.37 2.99 -5.67
N CYS A 38 -7.99 3.52 -4.62
CA CYS A 38 -9.12 2.88 -3.93
C CYS A 38 -10.51 3.38 -4.41
N THR A 39 -10.63 3.89 -5.63
CA THR A 39 -11.87 4.58 -6.08
C THR A 39 -12.64 3.93 -7.24
N GLY A 40 -12.20 2.80 -7.79
CA GLY A 40 -12.80 2.22 -9.00
C GLY A 40 -12.64 0.71 -9.19
N TRP A 41 -12.49 -0.07 -8.12
CA TRP A 41 -12.28 -1.52 -8.20
C TRP A 41 -13.43 -2.29 -7.57
N ALA A 42 -13.98 -3.25 -8.31
CA ALA A 42 -14.84 -4.31 -7.79
C ALA A 42 -14.79 -5.53 -8.74
N PRO A 43 -14.73 -6.77 -8.22
CA PRO A 43 -14.56 -7.14 -6.82
C PRO A 43 -13.15 -6.82 -6.28
N VAL A 44 -13.01 -6.62 -4.98
CA VAL A 44 -11.74 -6.25 -4.32
C VAL A 44 -11.59 -6.94 -2.96
N GLY A 45 -10.38 -7.39 -2.63
CA GLY A 45 -9.99 -7.88 -1.31
C GLY A 45 -8.67 -7.23 -0.89
N LEU A 46 -8.57 -6.82 0.37
CA LEU A 46 -7.41 -6.11 0.90
C LEU A 46 -6.59 -7.04 1.81
N TYR A 47 -5.27 -7.02 1.65
CA TYR A 47 -4.33 -7.79 2.47
C TYR A 47 -3.36 -6.84 3.13
N MET A 48 -3.05 -7.08 4.41
CA MET A 48 -2.08 -6.30 5.17
C MET A 48 -1.34 -7.19 6.16
N ALA A 49 -0.23 -6.71 6.69
CA ALA A 49 0.47 -7.33 7.80
C ALA A 49 0.50 -6.38 8.99
N SER A 50 0.03 -6.84 10.14
CA SER A 50 0.16 -6.07 11.39
C SER A 50 1.62 -5.68 11.65
N GLY A 51 1.84 -4.41 11.94
CA GLY A 51 3.16 -3.85 12.20
C GLY A 51 4.00 -3.52 10.96
N ASP A 52 3.42 -3.53 9.75
CA ASP A 52 4.11 -3.05 8.54
C ASP A 52 4.43 -1.56 8.66
N GLU A 53 5.73 -1.24 8.68
CA GLU A 53 6.24 0.11 8.78
C GLU A 53 6.43 0.80 7.42
N GLN A 54 6.49 0.02 6.33
CA GLN A 54 6.75 0.52 4.98
C GLN A 54 5.44 0.89 4.28
N ALA A 55 4.37 0.13 4.52
CA ALA A 55 3.00 0.45 4.11
C ALA A 55 2.07 0.30 5.31
N ARG A 56 2.02 1.34 6.15
CA ARG A 56 1.29 1.28 7.42
C ARG A 56 -0.18 0.90 7.26
N THR A 57 -0.71 0.18 8.24
CA THR A 57 -2.06 -0.42 8.18
C THR A 57 -3.18 0.62 8.06
N GLU A 58 -2.92 1.88 8.42
CA GLU A 58 -3.84 3.00 8.18
C GLU A 58 -4.16 3.17 6.69
N ASN A 59 -3.24 2.85 5.77
CA ASN A 59 -3.54 2.85 4.33
C ASN A 59 -4.67 1.86 3.99
N THR A 60 -4.65 0.66 4.59
CA THR A 60 -5.69 -0.34 4.37
C THR A 60 -7.03 0.12 4.95
N ALA A 61 -7.02 0.74 6.13
CA ALA A 61 -8.23 1.30 6.74
C ALA A 61 -8.85 2.42 5.89
N ASN A 62 -8.02 3.34 5.39
CA ASN A 62 -8.45 4.43 4.52
C ASN A 62 -8.99 3.88 3.19
N CYS A 63 -8.30 2.92 2.58
CA CYS A 63 -8.74 2.29 1.34
C CYS A 63 -10.09 1.59 1.50
N ARG A 64 -10.28 0.82 2.58
CA ARG A 64 -11.56 0.18 2.90
C ARG A 64 -12.68 1.22 3.06
N SER A 65 -12.39 2.33 3.74
CA SER A 65 -13.37 3.42 3.91
C SER A 65 -13.76 4.06 2.58
N ALA A 66 -12.78 4.36 1.71
CA ALA A 66 -13.01 4.94 0.40
C ALA A 66 -13.83 4.02 -0.53
N LEU A 67 -13.55 2.72 -0.50
CA LEU A 67 -14.31 1.70 -1.24
C LEU A 67 -15.74 1.56 -0.69
N ALA A 68 -15.90 1.53 0.64
CA ALA A 68 -17.21 1.44 1.30
C ALA A 68 -18.10 2.65 1.00
N ALA A 69 -17.53 3.86 0.97
CA ALA A 69 -18.24 5.08 0.58
C ALA A 69 -18.81 5.02 -0.85
N ARG A 70 -18.31 4.10 -1.68
CA ARG A 70 -18.77 3.83 -3.05
C ARG A 70 -19.62 2.57 -3.17
N GLY A 71 -20.03 1.99 -2.04
CA GLY A 71 -20.84 0.76 -2.00
C GLY A 71 -20.05 -0.52 -2.27
N VAL A 72 -18.72 -0.47 -2.31
CA VAL A 72 -17.88 -1.65 -2.52
C VAL A 72 -17.55 -2.32 -1.19
N SER A 73 -17.89 -3.61 -1.06
CA SER A 73 -17.43 -4.44 0.06
C SER A 73 -16.01 -4.94 -0.21
N ALA A 74 -15.08 -4.55 0.67
CA ALA A 74 -13.66 -4.89 0.57
C ALA A 74 -13.21 -5.61 1.86
N PRO A 75 -13.30 -6.95 1.93
CA PRO A 75 -12.82 -7.71 3.07
C PRO A 75 -11.33 -7.47 3.29
N VAL A 76 -10.92 -7.36 4.56
CA VAL A 76 -9.51 -7.20 4.96
C VAL A 76 -9.01 -8.50 5.58
N THR A 77 -7.86 -8.99 5.10
CA THR A 77 -7.13 -10.12 5.69
C THR A 77 -5.81 -9.64 6.26
N ASP A 78 -5.61 -9.82 7.58
CA ASP A 78 -4.28 -9.75 8.18
C ASP A 78 -3.54 -11.06 7.90
N VAL A 79 -2.35 -10.98 7.30
CA VAL A 79 -1.46 -12.15 7.14
C VAL A 79 -0.52 -12.35 8.33
N GLY A 80 -0.61 -11.48 9.34
CA GLY A 80 0.14 -11.51 10.58
C GLY A 80 1.53 -10.89 10.46
N ALA A 81 2.31 -11.04 11.53
CA ALA A 81 3.71 -10.66 11.56
C ALA A 81 4.57 -11.67 10.78
N VAL A 82 4.49 -11.64 9.45
CA VAL A 82 5.36 -12.37 8.52
C VAL A 82 6.46 -11.48 7.96
N ASP A 83 7.72 -11.90 8.03
CA ASP A 83 8.86 -11.14 7.47
C ASP A 83 9.46 -11.91 6.29
N TYR A 84 9.94 -11.18 5.28
CA TYR A 84 10.72 -11.73 4.19
C TYR A 84 11.95 -10.87 3.95
N HIS A 85 13.14 -11.47 4.06
CA HIS A 85 14.43 -10.77 4.01
C HIS A 85 14.48 -9.50 4.89
N GLY A 86 13.91 -9.58 6.09
CA GLY A 86 13.89 -8.48 7.06
C GLY A 86 12.87 -7.38 6.79
N SER A 87 11.98 -7.53 5.80
CA SER A 87 10.87 -6.60 5.55
C SER A 87 9.53 -7.26 5.87
N ARG A 88 8.74 -6.62 6.75
CA ARG A 88 7.34 -6.98 7.04
C ARG A 88 6.47 -6.81 5.80
N HIS A 89 6.71 -5.74 5.05
CA HIS A 89 5.99 -5.44 3.83
C HIS A 89 6.17 -6.52 2.76
N LEU A 90 7.41 -6.92 2.49
CA LEU A 90 7.69 -8.01 1.54
C LEU A 90 7.15 -9.34 2.07
N GLY A 91 7.22 -9.58 3.38
CA GLY A 91 6.60 -10.74 4.03
C GLY A 91 5.10 -10.83 3.74
N SER A 92 4.41 -9.68 3.79
CA SER A 92 2.98 -9.63 3.50
C SER A 92 2.65 -10.04 2.06
N ASN A 93 3.46 -9.57 1.09
CA ASN A 93 3.32 -9.90 -0.32
C ASN A 93 3.49 -11.41 -0.57
N VAL A 94 4.54 -12.00 0.00
CA VAL A 94 4.82 -13.44 -0.15
C VAL A 94 3.69 -14.29 0.47
N ALA A 95 3.25 -13.94 1.69
CA ALA A 95 2.20 -14.68 2.38
C ALA A 95 0.82 -14.56 1.72
N ALA A 96 0.50 -13.40 1.14
CA ALA A 96 -0.80 -13.12 0.53
C ALA A 96 -0.93 -13.69 -0.90
N THR A 97 0.16 -13.74 -1.69
CA THR A 97 0.10 -14.04 -3.14
C THR A 97 -0.68 -15.32 -3.46
N SER A 98 -0.39 -16.43 -2.78
CA SER A 98 -1.10 -17.70 -3.04
C SER A 98 -2.59 -17.64 -2.66
N ARG A 99 -2.95 -16.85 -1.64
CA ARG A 99 -4.35 -16.63 -1.23
C ARG A 99 -5.08 -15.78 -2.27
N ILE A 100 -4.43 -14.75 -2.79
CA ILE A 100 -4.96 -13.87 -3.84
C ILE A 100 -5.26 -14.68 -5.11
N VAL A 101 -4.33 -15.54 -5.55
CA VAL A 101 -4.54 -16.41 -6.73
C VAL A 101 -5.74 -17.33 -6.54
N ARG A 102 -5.89 -17.94 -5.36
CA ARG A 102 -7.04 -18.80 -5.05
C ARG A 102 -8.35 -18.01 -5.06
N TRP A 103 -8.36 -16.81 -4.49
CA TRP A 103 -9.53 -15.93 -4.47
C TRP A 103 -9.99 -15.56 -5.89
N PHE A 104 -9.08 -15.17 -6.77
CA PHE A 104 -9.42 -14.96 -8.19
C PHE A 104 -9.95 -16.24 -8.85
N GLY A 105 -9.34 -17.39 -8.56
CA GLY A 105 -9.84 -18.69 -9.02
C GLY A 105 -11.28 -18.98 -8.58
N GLU A 106 -11.62 -18.67 -7.33
CA GLU A 106 -12.99 -18.80 -6.81
C GLU A 106 -13.96 -17.84 -7.48
N LEU A 107 -13.56 -16.59 -7.73
CA LEU A 107 -14.37 -15.62 -8.45
C LEU A 107 -14.66 -16.06 -9.90
N SER A 108 -13.68 -16.66 -10.58
CA SER A 108 -13.84 -17.12 -11.97
C SER A 108 -14.79 -18.31 -12.14
N ARG A 109 -15.12 -19.02 -11.04
CA ARG A 109 -16.04 -20.17 -11.05
C ARG A 109 -17.47 -19.79 -10.67
N ARG A 110 -17.70 -18.54 -10.25
CA ARG A 110 -19.03 -18.00 -9.97
C ARG A 110 -19.64 -17.43 -11.23
#